data_AF-A0A7X9BFT1-F1
#
_entry.id   AF-A0A7X9BFT1-F1
#
_cell.length_a   1.000
_cell.length_b   1.000
_cell.length_c   1.000
_cell.angle_alpha   90.00
_cell.angle_beta   90.00
_cell.angle_gamma   90.00
#
_symmetry.space_group_name_H-M   'P 1'
#
loop_
_entity.id
_entity.type
_entity.pdbx_description
1 polymer ?
#
loop_
_entity_poly.entity_id
_entity_poly.type
_entity_poly.pdbx_seq_one_letter_code
_entity_poly.pdbx_strand_id
1 'polypeptide(L)'
;MSEFEELVRSEAKAEEIAGFVSQHIAGLSEADASQLVNGLEEMQQKELPLMESAYFENAIQEKIHSAYSAIVAGNEPQDPELKALLARTKNSGYKLETAEGVYFPIIDYSFYNKYRDYVAPDLKAYIDIMAVESDQVPAKDAALVITWDEVVERALKQEEFINTYTDSSKTAAVRDLYEKYVLFTLYGLNNTPLFDYNSKTIKPDAREAYSKAIAGTGNSEYLKMLREYMDVLNNNGYKLTDDVIAYRDNIVQSVK
;
A
#
# COMPACT_ATOMS: atom_id res chain seq x y z
N MET A 1 -4.05 -25.25 14.60
CA MET A 1 -3.78 -24.02 15.37
C MET A 1 -2.60 -24.14 16.32
N SER A 2 -2.54 -25.13 17.23
CA SER A 2 -1.40 -25.30 18.15
C SER A 2 -0.03 -25.40 17.47
N GLU A 3 0.06 -26.16 16.37
CA GLU A 3 1.30 -26.30 15.57
C GLU A 3 1.75 -24.97 14.94
N PHE A 4 0.79 -24.14 14.50
CA PHE A 4 1.08 -22.83 13.96
C PHE A 4 1.59 -21.86 15.04
N GLU A 5 0.96 -21.88 16.22
CA GLU A 5 1.41 -21.08 17.35
C GLU A 5 2.83 -21.47 17.80
N GLU A 6 3.17 -22.75 17.79
CA GLU A 6 4.52 -23.24 18.07
C GLU A 6 5.51 -22.79 16.99
N LEU A 7 5.12 -22.88 15.72
CA LEU A 7 5.93 -22.42 14.59
C LEU A 7 6.28 -20.92 14.73
N VAL A 8 5.28 -20.07 15.00
CA VAL A 8 5.47 -18.63 15.21
C VAL A 8 6.35 -18.36 16.44
N ARG A 9 6.17 -19.10 17.55
CA ARG A 9 6.98 -18.96 18.77
C ARG A 9 8.44 -19.38 18.60
N SER A 10 8.70 -20.32 17.69
CA SER A 10 10.06 -20.82 17.40
C SER A 10 10.90 -19.86 16.54
N GLU A 11 10.38 -18.67 16.22
CA GLU A 11 11.00 -17.71 15.29
C GLU A 11 11.26 -18.31 13.90
N ALA A 12 10.36 -19.18 13.45
CA ALA A 12 10.37 -19.73 12.10
C ALA A 12 10.33 -18.61 11.06
N LYS A 13 11.03 -18.82 9.95
CA LYS A 13 11.14 -17.80 8.90
C LYS A 13 9.83 -17.60 8.16
N ALA A 14 9.64 -16.42 7.56
CA ALA A 14 8.47 -16.10 6.74
C ALA A 14 8.22 -17.13 5.62
N GLU A 15 9.28 -17.70 5.03
CA GLU A 15 9.16 -18.81 4.05
C GLU A 15 8.53 -20.08 4.65
N GLU A 16 8.95 -20.47 5.85
CA GLU A 16 8.44 -21.68 6.53
C GLU A 16 6.98 -21.49 6.94
N ILE A 17 6.64 -20.31 7.46
CA ILE A 17 5.27 -19.93 7.80
C ILE A 17 4.42 -19.90 6.53
N ALA A 18 4.88 -19.28 5.45
CA ALA A 18 4.14 -19.23 4.19
C ALA A 18 3.88 -20.65 3.61
N GLY A 19 4.86 -21.54 3.73
CA GLY A 19 4.73 -22.96 3.39
C GLY A 19 3.66 -23.65 4.23
N PHE A 20 3.70 -23.45 5.56
CA PHE A 20 2.71 -23.99 6.48
C PHE A 20 1.29 -23.51 6.15
N VAL A 21 1.09 -22.20 5.98
CA VAL A 21 -0.22 -21.63 5.61
C VAL A 21 -0.72 -22.25 4.31
N SER A 22 0.11 -22.29 3.27
CA SER A 22 -0.29 -22.83 1.96
C SER A 22 -0.71 -24.31 2.02
N GLN A 23 -0.10 -25.10 2.90
CA GLN A 23 -0.41 -26.53 3.04
C GLN A 23 -1.65 -26.80 3.89
N HIS A 24 -1.94 -25.94 4.87
CA HIS A 24 -2.94 -26.22 5.91
C HIS A 24 -4.18 -25.34 5.84
N ILE A 25 -4.18 -24.25 5.06
CA ILE A 25 -5.31 -23.32 5.02
C ILE A 25 -6.59 -23.96 4.45
N ALA A 26 -6.45 -24.93 3.54
CA ALA A 26 -7.57 -25.61 2.93
C ALA A 26 -8.30 -26.49 3.97
N GLY A 27 -9.58 -26.21 4.20
CA GLY A 27 -10.43 -26.95 5.15
C GLY A 27 -10.49 -26.36 6.56
N LEU A 28 -9.79 -25.24 6.81
CA LEU A 28 -9.97 -24.46 8.03
C LEU A 28 -11.28 -23.66 7.98
N SER A 29 -11.75 -23.23 9.15
CA SER A 29 -12.76 -22.18 9.23
C SER A 29 -12.18 -20.85 8.72
N GLU A 30 -13.03 -19.94 8.25
CA GLU A 30 -12.58 -18.60 7.82
C GLU A 30 -11.83 -17.87 8.94
N ALA A 31 -12.24 -18.06 10.20
CA ALA A 31 -11.58 -17.45 11.35
C ALA A 31 -10.16 -18.01 11.57
N ASP A 32 -9.99 -19.32 11.53
CA ASP A 32 -8.69 -19.97 11.68
C ASP A 32 -7.76 -19.64 10.50
N ALA A 33 -8.30 -19.65 9.28
CA ALA A 33 -7.58 -19.25 8.07
C ALA A 33 -7.11 -17.79 8.16
N SER A 34 -7.98 -16.89 8.61
CA SER A 34 -7.61 -15.49 8.86
C SER A 34 -6.51 -15.36 9.92
N GLN A 35 -6.54 -16.16 10.98
CA GLN A 35 -5.48 -16.16 11.99
C GLN A 35 -4.13 -16.62 11.40
N LEU A 36 -4.12 -17.64 10.54
CA LEU A 36 -2.91 -18.08 9.84
C LEU A 36 -2.32 -16.98 8.95
N VAL A 37 -3.19 -16.33 8.17
CA VAL A 37 -2.78 -15.27 7.23
C VAL A 37 -2.26 -14.03 7.96
N ASN A 38 -2.92 -13.62 9.05
CA ASN A 38 -2.45 -12.51 9.88
C ASN A 38 -1.08 -12.83 10.50
N GLY A 39 -0.88 -14.03 11.03
CA GLY A 39 0.41 -14.43 11.61
C GLY A 39 1.55 -14.46 10.58
N LEU A 40 1.25 -14.82 9.31
CA LEU A 40 2.23 -14.72 8.23
C LEU A 40 2.62 -13.26 7.96
N GLU A 41 1.65 -12.35 7.86
CA GLU A 41 1.91 -10.94 7.62
C GLU A 41 2.71 -10.29 8.76
N GLU A 42 2.35 -10.59 10.01
CA GLU A 42 3.08 -10.14 11.19
C GLU A 42 4.55 -10.61 11.16
N MET A 43 4.79 -11.87 10.79
CA MET A 43 6.16 -12.37 10.65
C MET A 43 6.90 -11.70 9.49
N GLN A 44 6.24 -11.50 8.35
CA GLN A 44 6.85 -10.79 7.22
C GLN A 44 7.26 -9.37 7.59
N GLN A 45 6.43 -8.65 8.34
CA GLN A 45 6.75 -7.32 8.85
C GLN A 45 7.94 -7.36 9.83
N LYS A 46 7.99 -8.35 10.72
CA LYS A 46 9.12 -8.55 11.66
C LYS A 46 10.44 -8.87 10.93
N GLU A 47 10.39 -9.66 9.87
CA GLU A 47 11.58 -10.11 9.12
C GLU A 47 12.04 -9.14 8.03
N LEU A 48 11.21 -8.19 7.61
CA LEU A 48 11.54 -7.29 6.51
C LEU A 48 12.89 -6.57 6.71
N PRO A 49 13.25 -6.01 7.88
CA PRO A 49 14.55 -5.36 8.07
C PRO A 49 15.74 -6.29 7.87
N LEU A 50 15.60 -7.57 8.22
CA LEU A 50 16.64 -8.57 8.00
C LEU A 50 16.75 -8.92 6.51
N MET A 51 15.62 -9.00 5.80
CA MET A 51 15.62 -9.21 4.35
C MET A 51 16.24 -7.99 3.63
N GLU A 52 15.86 -6.76 3.99
CA GLU A 52 16.46 -5.53 3.46
C GLU A 52 17.98 -5.49 3.64
N SER A 53 18.46 -5.89 4.83
CA SER A 53 19.90 -5.93 5.11
C SER A 53 20.67 -6.84 4.14
N ALA A 54 20.09 -7.97 3.75
CA ALA A 54 20.69 -8.87 2.76
C ALA A 54 20.76 -8.24 1.35
N TYR A 55 19.82 -7.36 1.02
CA TYR A 55 19.85 -6.62 -0.25
C TYR A 55 20.86 -5.47 -0.23
N PHE A 56 21.05 -4.80 0.91
CA PHE A 56 21.97 -3.64 1.01
C PHE A 56 23.46 -4.00 1.03
N GLU A 57 23.81 -5.28 0.92
CA GLU A 57 25.20 -5.68 0.64
C GLU A 57 25.62 -5.19 -0.75
N ASN A 58 26.73 -4.44 -0.84
CA ASN A 58 27.20 -3.84 -2.10
C ASN A 58 27.30 -4.84 -3.26
N ALA A 59 27.81 -6.05 -2.99
CA ALA A 59 27.93 -7.10 -4.00
C ALA A 59 26.55 -7.55 -4.52
N ILE A 60 25.54 -7.60 -3.66
CA ILE A 60 24.17 -7.94 -4.05
C ILE A 60 23.55 -6.81 -4.88
N GLN A 61 23.71 -5.54 -4.47
CA GLN A 61 23.25 -4.39 -5.27
C GLN A 61 23.84 -4.39 -6.68
N GLU A 62 25.15 -4.60 -6.82
CA GLU A 62 25.83 -4.65 -8.13
C GLU A 62 25.33 -5.82 -9.00
N LYS A 63 25.13 -6.99 -8.39
CA LYS A 63 24.58 -8.17 -9.08
C LYS A 63 23.16 -7.91 -9.56
N ILE A 64 22.30 -7.33 -8.72
CA ILE A 64 20.93 -6.97 -9.09
C ILE A 64 20.96 -5.94 -10.21
N HIS A 65 21.74 -4.86 -10.07
CA HIS A 65 21.86 -3.83 -11.08
C HIS A 65 22.22 -4.39 -12.46
N SER A 66 23.21 -5.28 -12.51
CA SER A 66 23.68 -5.92 -13.74
C SER A 66 22.64 -6.86 -14.37
N ALA A 67 21.80 -7.49 -13.55
CA ALA A 67 20.79 -8.46 -13.97
C ALA A 67 19.36 -7.89 -14.03
N TYR A 68 19.15 -6.62 -13.68
CA TYR A 68 17.82 -6.08 -13.37
C TYR A 68 16.83 -6.23 -14.52
N SER A 69 17.23 -5.89 -15.75
CA SER A 69 16.39 -6.02 -16.94
C SER A 69 15.94 -7.46 -17.20
N ALA A 70 16.81 -8.44 -16.91
CA ALA A 70 16.47 -9.85 -17.03
C ALA A 70 15.51 -10.30 -15.92
N ILE A 71 15.73 -9.85 -14.68
CA ILE A 71 14.89 -10.14 -13.52
C ILE A 71 13.46 -9.63 -13.75
N VAL A 72 13.29 -8.37 -14.17
CA VAL A 72 11.95 -7.79 -14.42
C VAL A 72 11.26 -8.43 -15.64
N ALA A 73 12.03 -8.99 -16.58
CA ALA A 73 11.50 -9.80 -17.68
C ALA A 73 11.15 -11.25 -17.27
N GLY A 74 11.32 -11.61 -15.99
CA GLY A 74 10.99 -12.93 -15.46
C GLY A 74 12.07 -13.99 -15.66
N ASN A 75 13.30 -13.60 -16.04
CA ASN A 75 14.41 -14.53 -16.19
C ASN A 75 15.15 -14.73 -14.86
N GLU A 76 15.61 -15.95 -14.62
CA GLU A 76 16.44 -16.24 -13.44
C GLU A 76 17.86 -15.69 -13.63
N PRO A 77 18.44 -15.06 -12.59
CA PRO A 77 19.84 -14.65 -12.62
C PRO A 77 20.76 -15.87 -12.66
N GLN A 78 21.91 -15.72 -13.32
CA GLN A 78 22.92 -16.79 -13.42
C GLN A 78 23.74 -16.96 -12.14
N ASP A 79 23.93 -15.88 -11.38
CA ASP A 79 24.66 -15.91 -10.12
C ASP A 79 23.88 -16.73 -9.07
N PRO A 80 24.48 -17.79 -8.49
CA PRO A 80 23.76 -18.73 -7.63
C PRO A 80 23.31 -18.11 -6.31
N GLU A 81 24.08 -17.17 -5.76
CA GLU A 81 23.74 -16.46 -4.53
C GLU A 81 22.55 -15.53 -4.76
N LEU A 82 22.61 -14.71 -5.81
CA LEU A 82 21.49 -13.84 -6.18
C LEU A 82 20.23 -14.66 -6.51
N LYS A 83 20.39 -15.78 -7.22
CA LYS A 83 19.27 -16.69 -7.51
C LYS A 83 18.63 -17.23 -6.23
N ALA A 84 19.43 -17.68 -5.27
CA ALA A 84 18.93 -18.18 -3.99
C ALA A 84 18.23 -17.08 -3.19
N LEU A 85 18.78 -15.86 -3.17
CA LEU A 85 18.17 -14.71 -2.50
C LEU A 85 16.81 -14.36 -3.11
N LEU A 86 16.72 -14.20 -4.44
CA LEU A 86 15.44 -13.88 -5.10
C LEU A 86 14.39 -14.99 -4.93
N ALA A 87 14.82 -16.26 -4.94
CA ALA A 87 13.93 -17.39 -4.68
C ALA A 87 13.37 -17.34 -3.26
N ARG A 88 14.23 -17.13 -2.26
CA ARG A 88 13.81 -16.95 -0.86
C ARG A 88 12.86 -15.76 -0.72
N THR A 89 13.21 -14.59 -1.27
CA THR A 89 12.36 -13.39 -1.27
C THR A 89 10.95 -13.70 -1.77
N LYS A 90 10.84 -14.34 -2.94
CA LYS A 90 9.56 -14.73 -3.54
C LYS A 90 8.79 -15.75 -2.69
N ASN A 91 9.47 -16.79 -2.20
CA ASN A 91 8.83 -17.85 -1.41
C ASN A 91 8.35 -17.34 -0.04
N SER A 92 9.04 -16.35 0.52
CA SER A 92 8.64 -15.64 1.74
C SER A 92 7.51 -14.62 1.52
N GLY A 93 7.04 -14.40 0.28
CA GLY A 93 5.98 -13.44 -0.04
C GLY A 93 6.44 -11.97 -0.07
N TYR A 94 7.70 -11.74 -0.42
CA TYR A 94 8.23 -10.42 -0.77
C TYR A 94 8.46 -10.32 -2.28
N LYS A 95 8.62 -9.10 -2.77
CA LYS A 95 9.06 -8.81 -4.14
C LYS A 95 10.15 -7.75 -4.17
N LEU A 96 10.89 -7.73 -5.27
CA LEU A 96 11.93 -6.74 -5.52
C LEU A 96 11.32 -5.41 -5.97
N GLU A 97 11.70 -4.34 -5.31
CA GLU A 97 11.42 -2.96 -5.69
C GLU A 97 12.74 -2.18 -5.87
N THR A 98 12.67 -1.02 -6.50
CA THR A 98 13.80 -0.10 -6.61
C THR A 98 13.37 1.35 -6.39
N ALA A 99 14.22 2.17 -5.78
CA ALA A 99 14.10 3.63 -5.74
C ALA A 99 15.49 4.25 -5.79
N GLU A 100 15.64 5.33 -6.55
CA GLU A 100 16.93 6.02 -6.76
C GLU A 100 18.12 5.10 -7.12
N GLY A 101 17.86 3.99 -7.81
CA GLY A 101 18.89 3.00 -8.20
C GLY A 101 19.30 2.03 -7.09
N VAL A 102 18.67 2.11 -5.92
CA VAL A 102 18.79 1.13 -4.83
C VAL A 102 17.72 0.07 -5.00
N TYR A 103 18.06 -1.18 -4.77
CA TYR A 103 17.14 -2.33 -4.85
C TYR A 103 16.83 -2.88 -3.46
N PHE A 104 15.58 -3.15 -3.15
CA PHE A 104 15.17 -3.62 -1.84
C PHE A 104 13.90 -4.47 -1.92
N PRO A 105 13.68 -5.38 -0.95
CA PRO A 105 12.46 -6.15 -0.87
C PRO A 105 11.33 -5.29 -0.27
N ILE A 106 10.10 -5.52 -0.72
CA ILE A 106 8.88 -5.08 -0.06
C ILE A 106 7.95 -6.28 0.10
N ILE A 107 6.98 -6.20 1.02
CA ILE A 107 5.93 -7.23 1.11
C ILE A 107 5.12 -7.23 -0.19
N ASP A 108 4.98 -8.40 -0.80
CA ASP A 108 4.15 -8.59 -1.98
C ASP A 108 2.74 -8.99 -1.54
N TYR A 109 1.84 -8.02 -1.39
CA TYR A 109 0.48 -8.34 -0.97
C TYR A 109 -0.29 -9.14 -2.02
N SER A 110 0.14 -9.13 -3.28
CA SER A 110 -0.43 -10.01 -4.32
C SER A 110 -0.18 -11.50 -4.01
N PHE A 111 0.85 -11.82 -3.22
CA PHE A 111 1.12 -13.17 -2.72
C PHE A 111 -0.07 -13.75 -1.93
N TYR A 112 -0.86 -12.89 -1.29
CA TYR A 112 -2.00 -13.29 -0.47
C TYR A 112 -3.25 -13.63 -1.28
N ASN A 113 -3.27 -13.34 -2.59
CA ASN A 113 -4.43 -13.64 -3.45
C ASN A 113 -4.80 -15.13 -3.45
N LYS A 114 -3.83 -16.02 -3.27
CA LYS A 114 -4.08 -17.47 -3.15
C LYS A 114 -4.82 -17.87 -1.86
N TYR A 115 -4.84 -17.01 -0.84
CA TYR A 115 -5.54 -17.23 0.43
C TYR A 115 -6.91 -16.53 0.48
N ARG A 116 -7.18 -15.65 -0.50
CA ARG A 116 -8.33 -14.73 -0.52
C ARG A 116 -9.69 -15.40 -0.32
N ASP A 117 -9.87 -16.60 -0.83
CA ASP A 117 -11.16 -17.32 -0.76
C ASP A 117 -11.29 -18.23 0.47
N TYR A 118 -10.28 -18.28 1.34
CA TYR A 118 -10.30 -19.05 2.58
C TYR A 118 -10.51 -18.19 3.83
N VAL A 119 -10.26 -16.89 3.73
CA VAL A 119 -10.27 -15.95 4.87
C VAL A 119 -11.63 -15.27 5.01
N ALA A 120 -11.85 -14.70 6.20
CA ALA A 120 -13.05 -13.91 6.48
C ALA A 120 -13.19 -12.70 5.53
N PRO A 121 -14.43 -12.20 5.30
CA PRO A 121 -14.71 -11.13 4.34
C PRO A 121 -13.92 -9.84 4.57
N ASP A 122 -13.64 -9.49 5.82
CA ASP A 122 -12.85 -8.32 6.17
C ASP A 122 -11.39 -8.49 5.73
N LEU A 123 -10.73 -9.60 6.08
CA LEU A 123 -9.36 -9.85 5.68
C LEU A 123 -9.22 -9.99 4.15
N LYS A 124 -10.24 -10.55 3.49
CA LYS A 124 -10.34 -10.57 2.02
C LYS A 124 -10.31 -9.16 1.42
N ALA A 125 -11.13 -8.24 1.94
CA ALA A 125 -11.15 -6.86 1.48
C ALA A 125 -9.84 -6.12 1.80
N TYR A 126 -9.20 -6.42 2.92
CA TYR A 126 -7.88 -5.89 3.26
C TYR A 126 -6.81 -6.35 2.27
N ILE A 127 -6.79 -7.64 1.92
CA ILE A 127 -5.88 -8.19 0.90
C ILE A 127 -6.08 -7.47 -0.43
N ASP A 128 -7.32 -7.23 -0.85
CA ASP A 128 -7.62 -6.53 -2.11
C ASP A 128 -7.04 -5.10 -2.13
N ILE A 129 -7.18 -4.35 -1.03
CA ILE A 129 -6.63 -3.00 -0.91
C ILE A 129 -5.10 -3.06 -0.94
N MET A 130 -4.50 -3.89 -0.11
CA MET A 130 -3.05 -3.91 0.05
C MET A 130 -2.32 -4.50 -1.16
N ALA A 131 -2.95 -5.43 -1.90
CA ALA A 131 -2.42 -5.94 -3.17
C ALA A 131 -2.20 -4.78 -4.15
N VAL A 132 -3.20 -3.91 -4.32
CA VAL A 132 -3.10 -2.70 -5.15
C VAL A 132 -2.01 -1.76 -4.65
N GLU A 133 -1.94 -1.51 -3.33
CA GLU A 133 -0.88 -0.66 -2.75
C GLU A 133 0.54 -1.19 -3.02
N SER A 134 0.72 -2.51 -2.97
CA SER A 134 2.03 -3.11 -3.19
C SER A 134 2.38 -3.25 -4.67
N ASP A 135 1.41 -3.56 -5.54
CA ASP A 135 1.63 -3.77 -6.98
C ASP A 135 1.83 -2.44 -7.72
N GLN A 136 1.17 -1.40 -7.24
CA GLN A 136 1.27 -0.05 -7.75
C GLN A 136 1.49 0.89 -6.57
N VAL A 137 2.75 0.97 -6.13
CA VAL A 137 3.17 1.87 -5.05
C VAL A 137 2.75 3.29 -5.42
N PRO A 138 1.96 3.99 -4.59
CA PRO A 138 1.35 5.27 -4.98
C PRO A 138 2.36 6.42 -5.04
N ALA A 139 3.50 6.28 -4.36
CA ALA A 139 4.47 7.33 -4.18
C ALA A 139 5.92 6.80 -4.23
N LYS A 140 6.78 7.50 -4.96
CA LYS A 140 8.21 7.21 -5.10
C LYS A 140 9.00 8.50 -5.21
N ASP A 141 10.15 8.58 -4.56
CA ASP A 141 11.02 9.77 -4.56
C ASP A 141 10.23 11.05 -4.25
N ALA A 142 9.36 10.99 -3.24
CA ALA A 142 8.43 12.07 -2.85
C ALA A 142 7.55 12.63 -4.00
N ALA A 143 7.28 11.83 -5.03
CA ALA A 143 6.33 12.07 -6.11
C ALA A 143 5.19 11.06 -6.06
N LEU A 144 3.97 11.48 -6.36
CA LEU A 144 2.86 10.59 -6.70
C LEU A 144 3.17 10.00 -8.06
N VAL A 145 3.15 8.67 -8.14
CA VAL A 145 3.35 7.93 -9.41
C VAL A 145 2.06 7.28 -9.91
N ILE A 146 0.95 7.58 -9.23
CA ILE A 146 -0.43 7.25 -9.62
C ILE A 146 -1.19 8.51 -10.03
N THR A 147 -2.34 8.33 -10.70
CA THR A 147 -3.18 9.45 -11.13
C THR A 147 -4.02 10.01 -9.97
N TRP A 148 -4.54 11.24 -10.13
CA TRP A 148 -5.47 11.83 -9.16
C TRP A 148 -6.82 11.10 -9.08
N ASP A 149 -7.31 10.53 -10.20
CA ASP A 149 -8.47 9.65 -10.20
C ASP A 149 -8.24 8.43 -9.30
N GLU A 150 -7.03 7.85 -9.37
CA GLU A 150 -6.66 6.68 -8.59
C GLU A 150 -6.47 7.01 -7.10
N VAL A 151 -5.95 8.20 -6.77
CA VAL A 151 -5.93 8.70 -5.37
C VAL A 151 -7.34 8.73 -4.79
N VAL A 152 -8.31 9.25 -5.55
CA VAL A 152 -9.73 9.27 -5.13
C VAL A 152 -10.31 7.87 -5.00
N GLU A 153 -10.09 7.00 -5.99
CA GLU A 153 -10.61 5.63 -6.00
C GLU A 153 -10.11 4.83 -4.79
N ARG A 154 -8.81 4.90 -4.50
CA ARG A 154 -8.20 4.20 -3.37
C ARG A 154 -8.71 4.76 -2.03
N ALA A 155 -8.84 6.08 -1.90
CA ALA A 155 -9.43 6.69 -0.69
C ALA A 155 -10.86 6.20 -0.43
N LEU A 156 -11.69 6.12 -1.47
CA LEU A 156 -13.06 5.60 -1.39
C LEU A 156 -13.10 4.13 -0.98
N LYS A 157 -12.21 3.30 -1.53
CA LYS A 157 -12.09 1.89 -1.17
C LYS A 157 -11.68 1.70 0.30
N GLN A 158 -10.78 2.53 0.78
CA GLN A 158 -10.34 2.50 2.17
C GLN A 158 -11.46 2.98 3.12
N GLU A 159 -12.19 4.03 2.77
CA GLU A 159 -13.37 4.49 3.52
C GLU A 159 -14.47 3.40 3.56
N GLU A 160 -14.76 2.75 2.43
CA GLU A 160 -15.71 1.64 2.32
C GLU A 160 -15.34 0.52 3.30
N PHE A 161 -14.06 0.15 3.37
CA PHE A 161 -13.55 -0.85 4.31
C PHE A 161 -13.80 -0.42 5.76
N ILE A 162 -13.38 0.80 6.12
CA ILE A 162 -13.45 1.31 7.50
C ILE A 162 -14.91 1.35 8.00
N ASN A 163 -15.84 1.73 7.13
CA ASN A 163 -17.26 1.81 7.45
C ASN A 163 -17.94 0.43 7.51
N THR A 164 -17.49 -0.52 6.69
CA THR A 164 -18.08 -1.86 6.61
C THR A 164 -17.57 -2.79 7.71
N TYR A 165 -16.28 -2.71 8.04
CA TYR A 165 -15.59 -3.65 8.91
C TYR A 165 -15.10 -2.98 10.20
N THR A 166 -15.98 -2.31 10.92
CA THR A 166 -15.60 -1.50 12.10
C THR A 166 -14.86 -2.29 13.19
N ASP A 167 -15.13 -3.59 13.30
CA ASP A 167 -14.55 -4.48 14.31
C ASP A 167 -13.36 -5.31 13.80
N SER A 168 -12.94 -5.13 12.54
CA SER A 168 -11.78 -5.85 11.99
C SER A 168 -10.49 -5.42 12.68
N SER A 169 -9.58 -6.37 12.88
CA SER A 169 -8.22 -6.09 13.36
C SER A 169 -7.40 -5.24 12.37
N LYS A 170 -7.84 -5.15 11.11
CA LYS A 170 -7.18 -4.37 10.05
C LYS A 170 -7.66 -2.93 9.93
N THR A 171 -8.72 -2.56 10.63
CA THR A 171 -9.35 -1.23 10.49
C THR A 171 -8.42 -0.08 10.87
N ALA A 172 -7.57 -0.26 11.88
CA ALA A 172 -6.56 0.74 12.23
C ALA A 172 -5.56 0.96 11.08
N ALA A 173 -5.00 -0.10 10.51
CA ALA A 173 -4.04 -0.02 9.41
C ALA A 173 -4.66 0.60 8.15
N VAL A 174 -5.91 0.26 7.82
CA VAL A 174 -6.61 0.86 6.67
C VAL A 174 -6.96 2.33 6.94
N ARG A 175 -7.20 2.72 8.20
CA ARG A 175 -7.41 4.11 8.58
C ARG A 175 -6.15 4.94 8.41
N ASP A 176 -4.98 4.46 8.84
CA ASP A 176 -3.71 5.13 8.61
C ASP A 176 -3.45 5.34 7.09
N LEU A 177 -3.80 4.33 6.29
CA LEU A 177 -3.74 4.42 4.83
C LEU A 177 -4.72 5.48 4.29
N TYR A 178 -5.97 5.46 4.73
CA TYR A 178 -6.99 6.45 4.37
C TYR A 178 -6.55 7.89 4.68
N GLU A 179 -6.02 8.13 5.88
CA GLU A 179 -5.47 9.42 6.29
C GLU A 179 -4.37 9.91 5.34
N LYS A 180 -3.46 9.00 4.93
CA LYS A 180 -2.43 9.31 3.94
C LYS A 180 -3.03 9.70 2.58
N TYR A 181 -4.09 9.02 2.13
CA TYR A 181 -4.77 9.37 0.88
C TYR A 181 -5.57 10.68 0.97
N VAL A 182 -6.11 11.03 2.15
CA VAL A 182 -6.65 12.37 2.41
C VAL A 182 -5.55 13.42 2.28
N LEU A 183 -4.35 13.18 2.83
CA LEU A 183 -3.21 14.08 2.67
C LEU A 183 -2.76 14.20 1.22
N PHE A 184 -2.72 13.09 0.46
CA PHE A 184 -2.43 13.14 -0.98
C PHE A 184 -3.45 13.99 -1.72
N THR A 185 -4.74 13.78 -1.44
CA THR A 185 -5.83 14.55 -2.03
C THR A 185 -5.67 16.04 -1.76
N LEU A 186 -5.35 16.39 -0.51
CA LEU A 186 -5.26 17.78 -0.09
C LEU A 186 -3.98 18.44 -0.56
N TYR A 187 -2.82 17.80 -0.52
CA TYR A 187 -1.51 18.44 -0.70
C TYR A 187 -0.74 17.97 -1.94
N GLY A 188 -0.98 16.74 -2.39
CA GLY A 188 -0.05 16.00 -3.25
C GLY A 188 1.20 15.58 -2.50
N LEU A 189 2.33 15.56 -3.21
CA LEU A 189 3.64 15.30 -2.62
C LEU A 189 4.66 16.34 -3.08
N ASN A 190 5.85 16.38 -2.48
CA ASN A 190 6.84 17.42 -2.76
C ASN A 190 7.21 17.52 -4.24
N ASN A 191 7.43 16.39 -4.93
CA ASN A 191 7.80 16.40 -6.34
C ASN A 191 6.59 16.39 -7.29
N THR A 192 5.38 16.21 -6.76
CA THR A 192 4.11 16.29 -7.49
C THR A 192 3.07 17.03 -6.63
N PRO A 193 3.29 18.32 -6.35
CA PRO A 193 2.40 19.06 -5.47
C PRO A 193 1.06 19.28 -6.17
N LEU A 194 -0.01 19.29 -5.39
CA LEU A 194 -1.35 19.60 -5.91
C LEU A 194 -1.41 21.01 -6.52
N PHE A 195 -0.64 21.95 -5.97
CA PHE A 195 -0.54 23.31 -6.47
C PHE A 195 0.77 23.54 -7.20
N ASP A 196 0.67 24.19 -8.37
CA ASP A 196 1.85 24.66 -9.09
C ASP A 196 2.65 25.66 -8.24
N TYR A 197 3.98 25.49 -8.22
CA TYR A 197 4.85 26.27 -7.35
C TYR A 197 4.82 27.78 -7.63
N ASN A 198 4.67 28.17 -8.90
CA ASN A 198 4.75 29.56 -9.33
C ASN A 198 3.38 30.24 -9.30
N SER A 199 2.42 29.66 -10.01
CA SER A 199 1.09 30.23 -10.16
C SER A 199 0.22 30.04 -8.92
N LYS A 200 0.59 29.10 -8.04
CA LYS A 200 -0.22 28.64 -6.91
C LYS A 200 -1.58 28.10 -7.32
N THR A 201 -1.77 27.74 -8.59
CA THR A 201 -3.02 27.20 -9.10
C THR A 201 -3.03 25.68 -9.01
N ILE A 202 -4.18 25.08 -8.68
CA ILE A 202 -4.35 23.63 -8.64
C ILE A 202 -3.98 23.02 -9.99
N LYS A 203 -3.36 21.83 -9.98
CA LYS A 203 -3.06 21.11 -11.21
C LYS A 203 -4.36 20.78 -11.97
N PRO A 204 -4.42 21.00 -13.31
CA PRO A 204 -5.65 20.79 -14.08
C PRO A 204 -6.20 19.36 -14.01
N ASP A 205 -5.33 18.36 -14.05
CA ASP A 205 -5.65 16.94 -13.93
C ASP A 205 -6.29 16.60 -12.57
N ALA A 206 -5.77 17.15 -11.47
CA ALA A 206 -6.36 16.99 -10.14
C ALA A 206 -7.76 17.62 -10.08
N ARG A 207 -7.89 18.84 -10.61
CA ARG A 207 -9.19 19.54 -10.66
C ARG A 207 -10.22 18.74 -11.44
N GLU A 208 -9.83 18.15 -12.56
CA GLU A 208 -10.69 17.30 -13.39
C GLU A 208 -11.13 16.05 -12.62
N ALA A 209 -10.17 15.31 -12.05
CA ALA A 209 -10.44 14.12 -11.25
C ALA A 209 -11.40 14.41 -10.08
N TYR A 210 -11.17 15.50 -9.34
CA TYR A 210 -12.01 15.87 -8.20
C TYR A 210 -13.41 16.29 -8.64
N SER A 211 -13.51 17.04 -9.72
CA SER A 211 -14.81 17.47 -10.28
C SER A 211 -15.63 16.27 -10.76
N LYS A 212 -14.98 15.29 -11.40
CA LYS A 212 -15.59 14.02 -11.80
C LYS A 212 -16.06 13.21 -10.59
N ALA A 213 -15.26 13.13 -9.54
CA ALA A 213 -15.58 12.39 -8.33
C ALA A 213 -16.82 12.95 -7.59
N ILE A 214 -16.88 14.28 -7.38
CA ILE A 214 -17.95 14.91 -6.60
C ILE A 214 -19.29 15.02 -7.36
N ALA A 215 -19.27 14.81 -8.69
CA ALA A 215 -20.48 14.75 -9.52
C ALA A 215 -21.33 13.50 -9.26
N GLY A 216 -20.75 12.46 -8.63
CA GLY A 216 -21.48 11.27 -8.20
C GLY A 216 -22.43 11.54 -7.02
N THR A 217 -23.44 10.67 -6.86
CA THR A 217 -24.48 10.79 -5.82
C THR A 217 -24.22 9.91 -4.59
N GLY A 218 -22.96 9.60 -4.28
CA GLY A 218 -22.58 8.74 -3.15
C GLY A 218 -22.65 9.44 -1.80
N ASN A 219 -23.04 8.70 -0.75
CA ASN A 219 -22.93 9.14 0.64
C ASN A 219 -21.57 8.68 1.20
N SER A 220 -20.59 9.58 1.20
CA SER A 220 -19.20 9.35 1.60
C SER A 220 -18.69 10.62 2.29
N GLU A 221 -18.06 10.48 3.46
CA GLU A 221 -17.48 11.62 4.16
C GLU A 221 -16.23 12.12 3.41
N TYR A 222 -15.48 11.23 2.77
CA TYR A 222 -14.41 11.61 1.83
C TYR A 222 -14.93 12.51 0.70
N LEU A 223 -16.00 12.11 0.00
CA LEU A 223 -16.57 12.92 -1.09
C LEU A 223 -17.20 14.22 -0.61
N LYS A 224 -17.73 14.24 0.61
CA LYS A 224 -18.25 15.45 1.25
C LYS A 224 -17.13 16.43 1.55
N MET A 225 -16.03 15.97 2.17
CA MET A 225 -14.81 16.76 2.36
C MET A 225 -14.27 17.25 1.01
N LEU A 226 -14.20 16.39 0.00
CA LEU A 226 -13.70 16.78 -1.32
C LEU A 226 -14.58 17.84 -1.99
N ARG A 227 -15.90 17.76 -1.83
CA ARG A 227 -16.84 18.76 -2.34
C ARG A 227 -16.66 20.10 -1.64
N GLU A 228 -16.60 20.11 -0.31
CA GLU A 228 -16.32 21.31 0.47
C GLU A 228 -14.97 21.94 0.10
N TYR A 229 -13.93 21.12 -0.07
CA TYR A 229 -12.62 21.58 -0.53
C TYR A 229 -12.69 22.22 -1.92
N MET A 230 -13.39 21.59 -2.87
CA MET A 230 -13.59 22.11 -4.22
C MET A 230 -14.40 23.41 -4.26
N ASP A 231 -15.37 23.59 -3.35
CA ASP A 231 -16.09 24.85 -3.17
C ASP A 231 -15.17 25.97 -2.66
N VAL A 232 -14.34 25.68 -1.65
CA VAL A 232 -13.33 26.63 -1.15
C VAL A 232 -12.34 27.00 -2.25
N LEU A 233 -11.86 26.01 -3.04
CA LEU A 233 -11.00 26.26 -4.20
C LEU A 233 -11.67 27.15 -5.23
N ASN A 234 -12.92 26.85 -5.60
CA ASN A 234 -13.66 27.64 -6.59
C ASN A 234 -13.83 29.10 -6.15
N ASN A 235 -14.19 29.33 -4.88
CA ASN A 235 -14.33 30.67 -4.30
C ASN A 235 -13.01 31.45 -4.24
N ASN A 236 -11.88 30.73 -4.23
CA ASN A 236 -10.53 31.31 -4.21
C ASN A 236 -9.85 31.30 -5.58
N GLY A 237 -10.61 31.16 -6.67
CA GLY A 237 -10.07 31.18 -8.03
C GLY A 237 -9.10 30.03 -8.31
N TYR A 238 -9.27 28.91 -7.61
CA TYR A 238 -8.45 27.70 -7.65
C TYR A 238 -6.98 27.94 -7.31
N LYS A 239 -6.70 28.91 -6.42
CA LYS A 239 -5.36 29.24 -5.95
C LYS A 239 -5.17 28.86 -4.50
N LEU A 240 -3.95 28.52 -4.11
CA LEU A 240 -3.55 28.32 -2.72
C LEU A 240 -3.50 29.67 -1.98
N THR A 241 -4.65 30.11 -1.49
CA THR A 241 -4.81 31.28 -0.62
C THR A 241 -4.80 30.88 0.85
N ASP A 242 -4.80 31.85 1.76
CA ASP A 242 -4.86 31.61 3.20
C ASP A 242 -6.12 30.83 3.62
N ASP A 243 -7.27 31.07 2.96
CA ASP A 243 -8.51 30.32 3.20
C ASP A 243 -8.38 28.85 2.82
N VAL A 244 -7.72 28.56 1.69
CA VAL A 244 -7.46 27.20 1.23
C VAL A 244 -6.48 26.49 2.17
N ILE A 245 -5.44 27.18 2.64
CA ILE A 245 -4.49 26.66 3.63
C ILE A 245 -5.23 26.34 4.94
N ALA A 246 -6.03 27.28 5.45
CA ALA A 246 -6.80 27.10 6.67
C ALA A 246 -7.78 25.93 6.59
N TYR A 247 -8.44 25.73 5.44
CA TYR A 247 -9.30 24.56 5.22
C TYR A 247 -8.49 23.27 5.32
N ARG A 248 -7.37 23.16 4.60
CA ARG A 248 -6.52 21.95 4.62
C ARG A 248 -6.04 21.64 6.04
N ASP A 249 -5.54 22.64 6.76
CA ASP A 249 -5.00 22.48 8.11
C ASP A 249 -6.08 22.02 9.11
N ASN A 250 -7.31 22.50 8.95
CA ASN A 250 -8.45 22.03 9.74
C ASN A 250 -8.75 20.55 9.47
N ILE A 251 -8.80 20.14 8.19
CA ILE A 251 -9.00 18.72 7.86
C ILE A 251 -7.88 17.87 8.49
N VAL A 252 -6.61 18.25 8.34
CA VAL A 252 -5.47 17.51 8.93
C VAL A 252 -5.56 17.37 10.45
N GLN A 253 -6.11 18.37 11.15
CA GLN A 253 -6.34 18.28 12.60
C GLN A 253 -7.50 17.34 12.95
N SER A 254 -8.49 17.20 12.06
CA SER A 254 -9.68 16.36 12.28
C SER A 254 -9.47 14.88 11.96
N VAL A 255 -8.49 14.55 11.11
CA VAL A 255 -8.17 13.15 10.76
C VAL A 255 -7.03 12.56 11.61
N LYS A 256 -6.44 13.33 12.53
CA LYS A 256 -5.45 12.85 13.51
C LYS A 256 -6.10 12.56 14.87
#